data_AF-A0A3B1CXX5-F1
#
_entry.id   AF-A0A3B1CXX5-F1
#
_cell.length_a   1.000
_cell.length_b   1.000
_cell.length_c   1.000
_cell.angle_alpha   90.00
_cell.angle_beta   90.00
_cell.angle_gamma   90.00
#
_symmetry.space_group_name_H-M   'P 1'
#
loop_
_entity.id
_entity.type
_entity.pdbx_description
1 polymer ?
#
loop_
_entity_poly.entity_id
_entity_poly.type
_entity_poly.pdbx_seq_one_letter_code
_entity_poly.pdbx_strand_id
1 'polypeptide(L)' 'MNQYYVYILASKKNGTLYVGMTNNLIRRVYEHKHEIIKGFTTKYNVKN' A
#
# COMPACT_ATOMS: atom_id res chain seq x y z
N MET A 1 -0.21 -23.23 6.77
CA MET A 1 0.86 -22.60 5.95
C MET A 1 0.49 -21.13 5.79
N ASN A 2 1.40 -20.19 6.10
CA ASN A 2 1.09 -18.76 6.03
C ASN A 2 1.35 -18.24 4.61
N GLN A 3 0.35 -17.61 4.01
CA GLN A 3 0.47 -17.00 2.68
C GLN A 3 0.87 -15.53 2.81
N TYR A 4 1.85 -15.11 2.00
CA TYR A 4 2.35 -13.74 1.96
C TYR A 4 2.33 -13.21 0.52
N TYR A 5 2.16 -11.91 0.40
CA TYR A 5 2.10 -11.20 -0.87
C TYR A 5 3.14 -10.09 -0.86
N VAL A 6 3.86 -9.94 -1.97
CA VAL A 6 4.61 -8.72 -2.31
C VAL A 6 3.76 -7.96 -3.32
N TYR A 7 3.59 -6.66 -3.12
CA TYR A 7 2.71 -5.83 -3.94
C TYR A 7 3.33 -4.46 -4.23
N ILE A 8 2.82 -3.82 -5.28
CA ILE A 8 3.17 -2.45 -5.68
C ILE A 8 1.90 -1.60 -5.68
N LEU A 9 1.92 -0.45 -5.02
CA LEU A 9 0.90 0.59 -5.14
C LEU A 9 1.45 1.75 -5.98
N ALA A 10 0.58 2.40 -6.73
CA ALA A 10 0.92 3.55 -7.56
C ALA A 10 0.04 4.76 -7.18
N SER A 11 0.64 5.92 -7.03
CA SER A 11 -0.12 7.16 -6.77
C SER A 11 -0.90 7.62 -8.01
N LYS A 12 -0.32 7.49 -9.20
CA LYS A 12 -0.91 7.84 -10.50
C LYS A 12 -0.04 7.25 -11.62
N LYS A 13 -0.49 7.35 -12.88
CA LYS A 13 0.36 7.00 -14.04
C LYS A 13 1.68 7.77 -13.98
N ASN A 14 2.80 7.05 -14.06
CA ASN A 14 4.17 7.57 -13.93
C ASN A 14 4.44 8.34 -12.62
N GLY A 15 3.66 8.08 -11.56
CA GLY A 15 3.84 8.67 -10.24
C GLY A 15 4.70 7.82 -9.30
N THR A 16 4.71 8.21 -8.03
CA THR A 16 5.39 7.47 -6.95
C THR A 16 4.83 6.05 -6.83
N LEU A 17 5.76 5.09 -6.73
CA LEU A 17 5.48 3.69 -6.44
C LEU A 17 5.85 3.38 -4.98
N TYR A 18 5.07 2.50 -4.36
CA TYR A 18 5.37 1.93 -3.05
C TYR A 18 5.39 0.41 -3.16
N VAL A 19 6.47 -0.22 -2.70
CA VAL A 19 6.59 -1.68 -2.61
C VAL A 19 6.39 -2.10 -1.17
N GLY A 20 5.53 -3.10 -0.94
CA GLY A 20 5.24 -3.61 0.40
C GLY A 20 5.00 -5.10 0.42
N MET A 21 4.95 -5.66 1.63
CA MET A 21 4.52 -7.03 1.87
C MET A 21 3.47 -7.14 2.98
N THR A 22 2.66 -8.20 2.91
CA THR A 22 1.60 -8.48 3.88
C THR A 22 1.14 -9.94 3.77
N ASN A 23 0.62 -10.49 4.87
CA ASN A 23 -0.13 -11.75 4.86
C ASN A 23 -1.63 -11.58 4.58
N ASN A 24 -2.11 -10.32 4.52
CA ASN A 24 -3.49 -9.99 4.19
C ASN A 24 -3.50 -8.73 3.31
N LEU A 25 -3.72 -8.92 2.01
CA LEU A 25 -3.66 -7.85 1.01
C LEU A 25 -4.85 -6.89 1.14
N ILE A 26 -6.05 -7.42 1.36
CA ILE A 26 -7.29 -6.63 1.45
C ILE A 26 -7.19 -5.64 2.63
N ARG A 27 -6.84 -6.14 3.82
CA ARG A 27 -6.65 -5.29 5.00
C ARG A 27 -5.61 -4.19 4.74
N ARG A 28 -4.48 -4.56 4.14
CA ARG A 28 -3.37 -3.63 3.90
C ARG A 28 -3.73 -2.52 2.91
N VAL A 29 -4.47 -2.85 1.85
CA VAL A 29 -4.96 -1.85 0.90
C VAL A 29 -5.96 -0.92 1.57
N TYR A 30 -6.86 -1.44 2.42
CA TYR A 30 -7.79 -0.62 3.19
C TYR A 30 -7.08 0.38 4.12
N GLU A 31 -6.08 -0.08 4.88
CA GLU A 31 -5.26 0.76 5.77
C GLU A 31 -4.58 1.92 5.02
N HIS A 32 -4.03 1.66 3.82
CA HIS A 32 -3.40 2.69 3.01
C HIS A 32 -4.42 3.70 2.43
N LYS A 33 -5.59 3.21 1.96
CA LYS A 33 -6.64 4.07 1.40
C LYS A 33 -7.26 5.02 2.42
N HIS A 34 -7.35 4.58 3.67
CA HIS A 34 -7.92 5.36 4.77
C HIS A 34 -6.85 6.04 5.64
N GLU A 35 -5.58 5.99 5.22
CA GLU A 35 -4.45 6.64 5.91
C GLU A 35 -4.36 6.26 7.41
N ILE A 36 -4.79 5.05 7.75
CA ILE A 36 -4.89 4.54 9.14
C ILE A 36 -3.52 4.51 9.79
N ILE A 37 -2.51 4.12 9.03
CA ILE A 37 -1.11 4.08 9.46
C ILE A 37 -0.39 5.20 8.73
N LYS A 38 0.08 6.20 9.48
CA LYS A 38 0.92 7.27 8.92
C LYS A 38 2.24 6.68 8.44
N GLY A 39 2.64 7.02 7.21
CA GLY A 39 3.90 6.56 6.65
C GLY A 39 4.17 7.09 5.25
N PHE A 40 4.99 6.36 4.50
CA PHE A 40 5.37 6.72 3.14
C PHE A 40 4.15 6.94 2.23
N THR A 41 3.18 6.02 2.27
CA THR A 41 1.98 6.09 1.43
C THR A 41 1.14 7.33 1.74
N THR A 42 0.99 7.71 3.01
CA THR A 42 0.36 8.98 3.42
C THR A 42 1.17 10.20 2.98
N LYS A 43 2.48 10.21 3.24
CA LYS A 43 3.38 11.34 2.94
C LYS A 43 3.41 11.68 1.44
N TYR A 44 3.36 10.66 0.58
CA TYR A 44 3.45 10.81 -0.87
C TYR A 44 2.11 10.57 -1.58
N ASN A 45 1.01 10.48 -0.84
CA ASN A 45 -0.35 10.31 -1.37
C ASN A 45 -0.49 9.11 -2.34
N VAL A 46 0.10 7.97 -1.97
CA VAL A 46 0.04 6.71 -2.74
C VAL A 46 -1.18 5.90 -2.28
N LYS A 47 -2.36 6.19 -2.86
CA LYS A 47 -3.64 5.63 -2.39
C LYS A 47 -4.63 5.16 -3.46
N ASN A 48 -4.25 5.15 -4.74
CA ASN A 48 -5.13 4.68 -5.81
C ASN A 48 -5.27 3.15 -5.80
#